data_AF-A0A920VQJ8-F1
#
_entry.id   AF-A0A920VQJ8-F1
#
_cell.length_a   1.000
_cell.length_b   1.000
_cell.length_c   1.000
_cell.angle_alpha   90.00
_cell.angle_beta   90.00
_cell.angle_gamma   90.00
#
_symmetry.space_group_name_H-M   'P 1'
#
loop_
_entity.id
_entity.type
_entity.pdbx_description
1 polymer ?
#
loop_
_entity_poly.entity_id
_entity_poly.type
_entity_poly.pdbx_seq_one_letter_code
_entity_poly.pdbx_strand_id
1 'polypeptide(L)'
;MYSPGFFMVPVYLCRWGWSRCYWVGLLVCRLECLLGIMVEFGRADNRFVDIWYAMPFLMVALIVTLIFGRGLTVLLFVLALIAWTSFVRVVRAEVMVLKSLDYVAAARVNGASDFRILFRHLMPGILNTAIVVGTLNTSGLILAESVLSFVGAGIQPPTPAWGVMTTEGRDYLTIAAHQVLVPSTAIFMVVISLNFLGDWLRDRLDPRLRQID
;
A
#
# COMPACT_ATOMS: atom_id res chain seq x y z
N MET A 1 33.05 11.15 -16.27
CA MET A 1 33.21 11.30 -14.82
C MET A 1 32.13 10.44 -14.18
N TYR A 2 32.45 9.18 -13.87
CA TYR A 2 31.49 8.21 -13.33
C TYR A 2 31.07 8.65 -11.93
N SER A 3 29.79 8.99 -11.76
CA SER A 3 29.26 9.32 -10.44
C SER A 3 29.40 8.07 -9.54
N PRO A 4 30.12 8.14 -8.41
CA PRO A 4 30.41 6.99 -7.55
C PRO A 4 29.16 6.37 -6.88
N GLY A 5 27.96 6.89 -7.15
CA GLY A 5 26.70 6.38 -6.61
C GLY A 5 26.23 5.03 -7.19
N PHE A 6 26.81 4.54 -8.29
CA PHE A 6 26.32 3.33 -9.00
C PHE A 6 26.39 2.05 -8.15
N PHE A 7 27.36 1.92 -7.25
CA PHE A 7 27.52 0.76 -6.36
C PHE A 7 26.85 0.91 -4.98
N MET A 8 26.39 2.12 -4.62
CA MET A 8 25.74 2.37 -3.32
C MET A 8 24.23 2.13 -3.36
N VAL A 9 23.64 2.03 -4.56
CA VAL A 9 22.20 1.82 -4.79
C VAL A 9 21.64 0.59 -4.03
N PRO A 10 22.28 -0.60 -4.01
CA PRO A 10 21.78 -1.79 -3.30
C PRO A 10 21.74 -1.70 -1.77
N VAL A 11 22.54 -0.82 -1.15
CA VAL A 11 22.74 -0.80 0.31
C VAL A 11 21.86 0.26 1.00
N TYR A 12 21.58 1.38 0.33
CA TYR A 12 20.56 2.33 0.79
C TYR A 12 19.13 1.78 0.62
N LEU A 13 18.96 0.86 -0.36
CA LEU A 13 17.77 0.06 -0.71
C LEU A 13 17.07 -0.59 0.50
N CYS A 14 17.84 -1.11 1.46
CA CYS A 14 17.32 -1.98 2.53
C CYS A 14 17.09 -1.26 3.86
N ARG A 15 17.82 -0.15 4.11
CA ARG A 15 17.91 0.44 5.45
C ARG A 15 17.04 1.69 5.66
N TRP A 16 16.78 2.47 4.62
CA TRP A 16 16.06 3.76 4.74
C TRP A 16 14.62 3.73 4.20
N GLY A 17 14.39 3.17 3.02
CA GLY A 17 13.05 3.01 2.43
C GLY A 17 12.22 1.95 3.14
N TRP A 18 12.83 0.79 3.45
CA TRP A 18 12.12 -0.33 4.07
C TRP A 18 11.68 -0.02 5.50
N SER A 19 12.56 0.43 6.39
CA SER A 19 12.16 0.62 7.79
C SER A 19 11.05 1.68 7.97
N ARG A 20 11.14 2.86 7.31
CA ARG A 20 10.12 3.90 7.49
C ARG A 20 8.85 3.68 6.68
N CYS A 21 8.93 3.19 5.44
CA CYS A 21 7.72 2.83 4.68
C CYS A 21 7.04 1.57 5.23
N TYR A 22 7.78 0.65 5.85
CA TYR A 22 7.21 -0.51 6.54
C TYR A 22 6.57 -0.10 7.86
N TRP A 23 7.22 0.72 8.70
CA TRP A 23 6.61 1.21 9.95
C TRP A 23 5.41 2.12 9.70
N VAL A 24 5.50 3.02 8.71
CA VAL A 24 4.38 3.87 8.29
C VAL A 24 3.31 3.00 7.63
N GLY A 25 3.68 2.08 6.74
CA GLY A 25 2.76 1.12 6.12
C GLY A 25 2.05 0.22 7.14
N LEU A 26 2.69 -0.16 8.25
CA LEU A 26 2.12 -1.02 9.29
C LEU A 26 1.29 -0.21 10.31
N LEU A 27 1.66 1.03 10.60
CA LEU A 27 0.83 2.00 11.34
C LEU A 27 -0.42 2.38 10.53
N VAL A 28 -0.23 2.64 9.25
CA VAL A 28 -1.29 2.91 8.27
C VAL A 28 -2.16 1.68 8.14
N CYS A 29 -1.62 0.48 7.95
CA CYS A 29 -2.40 -0.77 7.88
C CYS A 29 -3.14 -1.06 9.21
N ARG A 30 -2.56 -0.75 10.38
CA ARG A 30 -3.28 -0.80 11.67
C ARG A 30 -4.41 0.22 11.75
N LEU A 31 -4.15 1.47 11.36
CA LEU A 31 -5.15 2.53 11.32
C LEU A 31 -6.24 2.22 10.29
N GLU A 32 -5.90 1.64 9.14
CA GLU A 32 -6.81 1.24 8.06
C GLU A 32 -7.67 0.05 8.45
N CYS A 33 -7.10 -0.96 9.11
CA CYS A 33 -7.87 -2.05 9.72
C CYS A 33 -8.83 -1.50 10.78
N LEU A 34 -8.36 -0.62 11.66
CA LEU A 34 -9.20 -0.03 12.71
C LEU A 34 -10.30 0.87 12.12
N LEU A 35 -9.98 1.72 11.13
CA LEU A 35 -10.93 2.60 10.45
C LEU A 35 -11.93 1.80 9.62
N GLY A 36 -11.51 0.78 8.86
CA GLY A 36 -12.40 -0.07 8.09
C GLY A 36 -13.38 -0.85 8.95
N ILE A 37 -12.91 -1.33 10.11
CA ILE A 37 -13.74 -2.00 11.10
C ILE A 37 -14.69 -1.00 11.81
N MET A 38 -14.22 0.20 12.12
CA MET A 38 -15.03 1.26 12.74
C MET A 38 -16.09 1.84 11.79
N VAL A 39 -15.78 2.01 10.50
CA VAL A 39 -16.72 2.49 9.46
C VAL A 39 -17.86 1.50 9.24
N GLU A 40 -17.57 0.21 9.35
CA GLU A 40 -18.58 -0.86 9.24
C GLU A 40 -19.48 -0.95 10.49
N PHE A 41 -18.97 -0.62 11.68
CA PHE A 41 -19.76 -0.64 12.92
C PHE A 41 -20.48 0.69 13.20
N GLY A 42 -19.84 1.81 12.89
CA GLY A 42 -20.41 3.14 12.97
C GLY A 42 -20.90 3.55 11.60
N ARG A 43 -22.17 3.24 11.28
CA ARG A 43 -23.03 3.71 10.16
C ARG A 43 -22.50 4.93 9.35
N ALA A 44 -21.34 4.84 8.73
CA ALA A 44 -20.75 5.91 7.95
C ALA A 44 -21.10 5.66 6.49
N ASP A 45 -21.65 6.68 5.84
CA ASP A 45 -22.15 6.57 4.47
C ASP A 45 -21.01 6.18 3.51
N ASN A 46 -21.14 5.01 2.88
CA ASN A 46 -20.22 4.47 1.87
C ASN A 46 -19.93 5.43 0.72
N ARG A 47 -20.85 6.37 0.50
CA ARG A 47 -20.75 7.43 -0.48
C ARG A 47 -19.46 8.23 -0.37
N PHE A 48 -18.95 8.47 0.85
CA PHE A 48 -17.69 9.21 1.01
C PHE A 48 -16.50 8.46 0.43
N VAL A 49 -16.40 7.14 0.71
CA VAL A 49 -15.32 6.29 0.19
C VAL A 49 -15.43 6.13 -1.32
N ASP A 50 -16.65 6.11 -1.87
CA ASP A 50 -16.92 6.09 -3.31
C ASP A 50 -16.54 7.39 -4.01
N ILE A 51 -16.88 8.54 -3.41
CA ILE A 51 -16.46 9.86 -3.92
C ILE A 51 -14.94 9.99 -3.88
N TRP A 52 -14.29 9.56 -2.79
CA TRP A 52 -12.83 9.64 -2.67
C TRP A 52 -12.12 8.77 -3.72
N TYR A 53 -12.60 7.55 -3.94
CA TYR A 53 -11.99 6.63 -4.92
C TYR A 53 -12.17 7.11 -6.36
N ALA A 54 -13.22 7.89 -6.65
CA ALA A 54 -13.42 8.49 -7.97
C ALA A 54 -12.41 9.62 -8.29
N MET A 55 -11.70 10.15 -7.28
CA MET A 55 -10.72 11.21 -7.49
C MET A 55 -9.43 10.64 -8.10
N PRO A 56 -8.91 11.21 -9.21
CA PRO A 56 -7.65 10.76 -9.78
C PRO A 56 -6.48 10.96 -8.80
N PHE A 57 -5.77 9.88 -8.50
CA PHE A 57 -4.63 9.84 -7.57
C PHE A 57 -3.63 10.97 -7.81
N LEU A 58 -3.19 11.14 -9.05
CA LEU A 58 -2.19 12.15 -9.42
C LEU A 58 -2.70 13.57 -9.17
N MET A 59 -3.98 13.85 -9.39
CA MET A 59 -4.54 15.18 -9.12
C MET A 59 -4.45 15.51 -7.63
N VAL A 60 -4.91 14.60 -6.76
CA VAL A 60 -4.91 14.83 -5.31
C VAL A 60 -3.48 15.01 -4.81
N ALA A 61 -2.57 14.14 -5.24
CA ALA A 61 -1.18 14.20 -4.84
C ALA A 61 -0.48 15.50 -5.27
N LEU A 62 -0.72 15.97 -6.50
CA LEU A 62 -0.18 17.25 -6.97
C LEU A 62 -0.75 18.44 -6.19
N ILE A 63 -2.05 18.48 -5.94
CA ILE A 63 -2.67 19.57 -5.17
C ILE A 63 -2.11 19.61 -3.75
N VAL A 64 -2.00 18.47 -3.07
CA VAL A 64 -1.48 18.40 -1.70
C VAL A 64 -0.03 18.85 -1.64
N THR A 65 0.82 18.41 -2.60
CA THR A 65 2.23 18.82 -2.63
C THR A 65 2.43 20.29 -3.01
N LEU A 66 1.50 20.89 -3.74
CA LEU A 66 1.50 22.33 -4.01
C LEU A 66 1.14 23.16 -2.77
N ILE A 67 0.20 22.68 -1.94
CA ILE A 67 -0.28 23.41 -0.76
C ILE A 67 0.66 23.22 0.44
N PHE A 68 1.02 21.96 0.76
CA PHE A 68 1.81 21.60 1.93
C PHE A 68 3.32 21.58 1.66
N GLY A 69 3.72 21.78 0.41
CA GLY A 69 5.10 21.69 -0.03
C GLY A 69 5.52 20.25 -0.34
N ARG A 70 6.76 20.13 -0.82
CA ARG A 70 7.38 18.86 -1.22
C ARG A 70 8.19 18.31 -0.05
N GLY A 71 8.10 17.00 0.20
CA GLY A 71 8.90 16.34 1.23
C GLY A 71 8.45 14.91 1.51
N LEU A 72 9.32 14.12 2.15
CA LEU A 72 9.07 12.73 2.49
C LEU A 72 7.78 12.58 3.32
N THR A 73 7.57 13.44 4.32
CA THR A 73 6.40 13.37 5.21
C THR A 73 5.09 13.62 4.46
N VAL A 74 5.06 14.63 3.59
CA VAL A 74 3.87 14.96 2.78
C VAL A 74 3.58 13.83 1.79
N LEU A 75 4.62 13.31 1.14
CA LEU A 75 4.50 12.16 0.23
C LEU A 75 3.92 10.93 0.93
N LEU A 76 4.47 10.56 2.10
CA LEU A 76 3.96 9.43 2.88
C LEU A 76 2.50 9.63 3.31
N PHE A 77 2.13 10.85 3.69
CA PHE A 77 0.76 11.18 4.06
C PHE A 77 -0.21 11.04 2.87
N VAL A 78 0.18 11.56 1.70
CA VAL A 78 -0.60 11.41 0.46
C VAL A 78 -0.77 9.94 0.08
N LEU A 79 0.32 9.18 0.09
CA LEU A 79 0.30 7.76 -0.22
C LEU A 79 -0.62 6.97 0.74
N ALA A 80 -0.54 7.26 2.04
CA ALA A 80 -1.43 6.67 3.05
C ALA A 80 -2.90 7.04 2.80
N LEU A 81 -3.19 8.32 2.49
CA LEU A 81 -4.53 8.81 2.16
C LEU A 81 -5.14 8.22 0.89
N ILE A 82 -4.36 7.52 0.07
CA ILE A 82 -4.88 6.86 -1.13
C ILE A 82 -4.99 5.36 -0.89
N ALA A 83 -3.96 4.75 -0.29
CA ALA A 83 -3.93 3.32 0.01
C ALA A 83 -5.11 2.85 0.87
N TRP A 84 -5.56 3.67 1.83
CA TRP A 84 -6.59 3.26 2.80
C TRP A 84 -7.92 2.89 2.17
N THR A 85 -8.36 3.60 1.15
CA THR A 85 -9.69 3.37 0.57
C THR A 85 -9.80 2.00 -0.08
N SER A 86 -8.77 1.60 -0.83
CA SER A 86 -8.71 0.29 -1.46
C SER A 86 -8.66 -0.82 -0.41
N PHE A 87 -7.85 -0.63 0.63
CA PHE A 87 -7.72 -1.59 1.72
C PHE A 87 -9.03 -1.79 2.50
N VAL A 88 -9.68 -0.69 2.92
CA VAL A 88 -10.94 -0.73 3.66
C VAL A 88 -12.04 -1.43 2.87
N ARG A 89 -12.14 -1.19 1.55
CA ARG A 89 -13.13 -1.85 0.69
C ARG A 89 -12.98 -3.37 0.68
N VAL A 90 -11.75 -3.87 0.56
CA VAL A 90 -11.49 -5.31 0.50
C VAL A 90 -11.74 -5.97 1.86
N VAL A 91 -11.24 -5.37 2.94
CA VAL A 91 -11.50 -5.87 4.30
C VAL A 91 -12.99 -5.90 4.60
N ARG A 92 -13.74 -4.88 4.17
CA ARG A 92 -15.18 -4.82 4.36
C ARG A 92 -15.92 -5.92 3.59
N ALA A 93 -15.54 -6.18 2.35
CA ALA A 93 -16.10 -7.29 1.58
C ALA A 93 -15.92 -8.62 2.33
N GLU A 94 -14.73 -8.85 2.88
CA GLU A 94 -14.43 -10.05 3.66
C GLU A 94 -15.24 -10.12 4.96
N VAL A 95 -15.35 -9.00 5.69
CA VAL A 95 -16.16 -8.87 6.90
C VAL A 95 -17.63 -9.20 6.62
N MET A 96 -18.22 -8.68 5.54
CA MET A 96 -19.61 -8.96 5.20
C MET A 96 -19.85 -10.45 4.94
N VAL A 97 -18.90 -11.12 4.28
CA VAL A 97 -18.96 -12.56 4.05
C VAL A 97 -18.83 -13.33 5.37
N LEU A 98 -17.83 -13.02 6.21
CA LEU A 98 -17.62 -13.68 7.51
C LEU A 98 -18.81 -13.50 8.46
N LYS A 99 -19.45 -12.32 8.47
CA LYS A 99 -20.65 -12.05 9.27
C LYS A 99 -21.85 -12.92 8.90
N SER A 100 -21.92 -13.39 7.65
CA SER A 100 -23.02 -14.23 7.15
C SER A 100 -22.87 -15.71 7.51
N LEU A 101 -21.74 -16.13 8.09
CA LEU A 101 -21.45 -17.52 8.43
C LEU A 101 -22.11 -17.95 9.76
N ASP A 102 -22.52 -19.22 9.82
CA ASP A 102 -23.30 -19.78 10.94
C ASP A 102 -22.61 -19.68 12.31
N TYR A 103 -21.28 -19.72 12.37
CA TYR A 103 -20.56 -19.59 13.63
C TYR A 103 -20.70 -18.19 14.26
N VAL A 104 -20.88 -17.15 13.44
CA VAL A 104 -21.14 -15.78 13.94
C VAL A 104 -22.57 -15.68 14.45
N ALA A 105 -23.52 -16.29 13.74
CA ALA A 105 -24.92 -16.37 14.20
C ALA A 105 -25.02 -17.12 15.54
N ALA A 106 -24.33 -18.25 15.68
CA ALA A 106 -24.27 -19.02 16.93
C ALA A 106 -23.62 -18.23 18.08
N ALA A 107 -22.54 -17.49 17.81
CA ALA A 107 -21.92 -16.63 18.82
C ALA A 107 -22.85 -15.51 19.30
N ARG A 108 -23.66 -14.93 18.40
CA ARG A 108 -24.65 -13.90 18.73
C ARG A 108 -25.79 -14.47 19.59
N VAL A 109 -26.29 -15.67 19.27
CA VAL A 109 -27.32 -16.35 20.09
C VAL A 109 -26.80 -16.65 21.50
N ASN A 110 -25.50 -16.96 21.64
CA ASN A 110 -24.83 -17.13 22.94
C ASN A 110 -24.59 -15.81 23.70
N GLY A 111 -25.14 -14.68 23.24
CA GLY A 111 -25.06 -13.39 23.94
C GLY A 111 -23.68 -12.72 23.87
N ALA A 112 -22.82 -13.10 22.91
CA ALA A 112 -21.55 -12.41 22.71
C ALA A 112 -21.81 -10.96 22.24
N SER A 113 -21.14 -9.99 22.88
CA SER A 113 -21.18 -8.61 22.44
C SER A 113 -20.53 -8.46 21.06
N ASP A 114 -21.00 -7.48 20.29
CA ASP A 114 -20.48 -7.18 18.95
C ASP A 114 -18.95 -6.96 18.94
N PHE A 115 -18.40 -6.29 19.96
CA PHE A 115 -16.95 -6.13 20.13
C PHE A 115 -16.23 -7.47 20.34
N ARG A 116 -16.82 -8.41 21.08
CA ARG A 116 -16.24 -9.74 21.28
C ARG A 116 -16.30 -10.55 20.00
N ILE A 117 -17.40 -10.48 19.25
CA ILE A 117 -17.53 -11.14 17.94
C ILE A 117 -16.45 -10.62 16.99
N LEU A 118 -16.27 -9.31 16.95
CA LEU A 118 -15.27 -8.66 16.10
C LEU A 118 -13.84 -9.13 16.38
N PHE A 119 -13.34 -8.98 17.62
CA PHE A 119 -11.93 -9.27 17.93
C PHE A 119 -11.61 -10.76 18.06
N ARG A 120 -12.57 -11.57 18.53
CA ARG A 120 -12.35 -13.00 18.80
C ARG A 120 -12.69 -13.89 17.61
N HIS A 121 -13.70 -13.52 16.81
CA HIS A 121 -14.24 -14.40 15.76
C HIS A 121 -13.97 -13.87 14.35
N LEU A 122 -14.04 -12.55 14.12
CA LEU A 122 -13.81 -11.97 12.79
C LEU A 122 -12.34 -11.67 12.52
N MET A 123 -11.65 -11.01 13.47
CA MET A 123 -10.25 -10.59 13.34
C MET A 123 -9.33 -11.73 12.85
N PRO A 124 -9.36 -12.94 13.43
CA PRO A 124 -8.52 -14.04 12.97
C PRO A 124 -8.78 -14.46 11.51
N GLY A 125 -10.03 -14.36 11.04
CA GLY A 125 -10.40 -14.69 9.67
C GLY A 125 -9.91 -13.64 8.66
N ILE A 126 -9.92 -12.36 9.06
CA ILE A 126 -9.55 -11.25 8.17
C ILE A 126 -8.02 -11.06 8.12
N LEU A 127 -7.28 -11.50 9.15
CA LEU A 127 -5.82 -11.33 9.21
C LEU A 127 -5.11 -11.88 7.96
N ASN A 128 -5.51 -13.05 7.47
CA ASN A 128 -4.94 -13.64 6.26
C ASN A 128 -5.13 -12.72 5.06
N THR A 129 -6.35 -12.28 4.81
CA THR A 129 -6.70 -11.34 3.73
C THR A 129 -5.96 -10.02 3.90
N ALA A 130 -5.87 -9.49 5.12
CA ALA A 130 -5.18 -8.24 5.40
C ALA A 130 -3.68 -8.30 5.05
N ILE A 131 -3.01 -9.41 5.36
CA ILE A 131 -1.58 -9.57 5.03
C ILE A 131 -1.38 -9.66 3.51
N VAL A 132 -2.22 -10.43 2.82
CA VAL A 132 -2.17 -10.57 1.35
C VAL A 132 -2.38 -9.21 0.67
N VAL A 133 -3.47 -8.53 1.02
CA VAL A 133 -3.82 -7.23 0.44
C VAL A 133 -2.76 -6.18 0.79
N GLY A 134 -2.24 -6.19 2.02
CA GLY A 134 -1.17 -5.28 2.43
C GLY A 134 0.10 -5.47 1.60
N THR A 135 0.46 -6.71 1.29
CA THR A 135 1.62 -7.03 0.43
C THR A 135 1.42 -6.50 -0.99
N LEU A 136 0.25 -6.76 -1.58
CA LEU A 136 -0.08 -6.28 -2.93
C LEU A 136 -0.12 -4.75 -2.99
N ASN A 137 -0.72 -4.10 -2.00
CA ASN A 137 -0.81 -2.63 -1.94
C ASN A 137 0.57 -1.98 -1.79
N THR A 138 1.49 -2.62 -1.07
CA THR A 138 2.89 -2.14 -0.93
C THR A 138 3.57 -2.01 -2.30
N SER A 139 3.32 -2.94 -3.23
CA SER A 139 3.85 -2.85 -4.59
C SER A 139 3.32 -1.64 -5.36
N GLY A 140 2.01 -1.36 -5.22
CA GLY A 140 1.36 -0.18 -5.80
C GLY A 140 1.88 1.12 -5.21
N LEU A 141 2.18 1.15 -3.90
CA LEU A 141 2.75 2.31 -3.22
C LEU A 141 4.16 2.66 -3.72
N ILE A 142 5.01 1.67 -4.00
CA ILE A 142 6.35 1.88 -4.57
C ILE A 142 6.23 2.50 -5.96
N LEU A 143 5.32 1.98 -6.78
CA LEU A 143 5.08 2.52 -8.12
C LEU A 143 4.54 3.95 -8.05
N ALA A 144 3.58 4.20 -7.16
CA ALA A 144 2.99 5.51 -6.95
C ALA A 144 4.02 6.56 -6.46
N GLU A 145 4.90 6.16 -5.53
CA GLU A 145 6.05 6.97 -5.08
C GLU A 145 6.96 7.31 -6.25
N SER A 146 7.31 6.31 -7.07
CA SER A 146 8.21 6.49 -8.21
C SER A 146 7.62 7.43 -9.25
N VAL A 147 6.32 7.33 -9.55
CA VAL A 147 5.63 8.24 -10.48
C VAL A 147 5.58 9.66 -9.92
N LEU A 148 5.28 9.84 -8.63
CA LEU A 148 5.25 11.17 -8.01
C LEU A 148 6.63 11.82 -8.00
N SER A 149 7.66 11.05 -7.66
CA SER A 149 9.06 11.48 -7.72
C SER A 149 9.48 11.80 -9.15
N PHE A 150 9.01 11.02 -10.14
CA PHE A 150 9.27 11.29 -11.57
C PHE A 150 8.67 12.62 -12.05
N VAL A 151 7.42 12.90 -11.66
CA VAL A 151 6.70 14.16 -11.98
C VAL A 151 7.22 15.34 -11.14
N GLY A 152 8.10 15.08 -10.16
CA GLY A 152 8.74 16.10 -9.32
C GLY A 152 7.91 16.51 -8.10
N ALA A 153 6.81 15.80 -7.80
CA ALA A 153 6.00 16.00 -6.60
C ALA A 153 6.44 15.14 -5.40
N GLY A 154 7.34 14.17 -5.65
CA GLY A 154 7.86 13.26 -4.64
C GLY A 154 9.11 13.79 -3.91
N ILE A 155 9.99 12.85 -3.56
CA ILE A 155 11.22 13.10 -2.82
C ILE A 155 12.12 14.04 -3.62
N GLN A 156 12.74 15.02 -2.97
CA GLN A 156 13.68 15.94 -3.61
C GLN A 156 15.13 15.55 -3.29
N PRO A 157 16.10 15.89 -4.16
CA PRO A 157 17.53 15.84 -3.82
C PRO A 157 17.80 16.62 -2.51
N PRO A 158 18.71 16.17 -1.61
CA PRO A 158 19.81 15.22 -1.79
C PRO A 158 19.47 13.74 -1.51
N THR A 159 18.23 13.43 -1.11
CA THR A 159 17.82 12.04 -0.86
C THR A 159 17.61 11.30 -2.17
N PRO A 160 18.34 10.19 -2.43
CA PRO A 160 18.19 9.45 -3.68
C PRO A 160 16.86 8.70 -3.72
N ALA A 161 16.09 8.89 -4.79
CA ALA A 161 14.83 8.20 -5.07
C ALA A 161 14.82 7.74 -6.54
N TRP A 162 14.35 6.52 -6.81
CA TRP A 162 14.41 5.95 -8.17
C TRP A 162 13.59 6.73 -9.20
N GLY A 163 12.46 7.30 -8.79
CA GLY A 163 11.67 8.19 -9.65
C GLY A 163 12.46 9.43 -10.08
N VAL A 164 13.17 10.07 -9.15
CA VAL A 164 14.03 11.24 -9.44
C VAL A 164 15.20 10.85 -10.33
N MET A 165 15.87 9.73 -10.04
CA MET A 165 16.99 9.24 -10.87
C MET A 165 16.56 8.98 -12.32
N THR A 166 15.33 8.51 -12.51
CA THR A 166 14.74 8.28 -13.84
C THR A 166 14.50 9.62 -14.56
N THR A 167 14.03 10.65 -13.85
CA THR A 167 13.84 11.99 -14.41
C THR A 167 15.16 12.66 -14.76
N GLU A 168 16.17 12.58 -13.90
CA GLU A 168 17.50 13.16 -14.16
C GLU A 168 18.20 12.47 -15.35
N GLY A 169 18.06 11.15 -15.47
CA GLY A 169 18.62 10.40 -16.60
C GLY A 169 17.94 10.71 -17.94
N ARG A 170 16.72 11.27 -17.93
CA ARG A 170 15.95 11.57 -19.16
C ARG A 170 16.71 12.48 -20.11
N ASP A 171 17.42 13.47 -19.58
CA ASP A 171 18.18 14.43 -20.38
C ASP A 171 19.42 13.79 -21.04
N TYR A 172 19.85 12.63 -20.54
CA TYR A 172 21.02 11.89 -21.03
C TYR A 172 20.64 10.65 -21.85
N LEU A 173 19.39 10.48 -22.28
CA LEU A 173 18.93 9.29 -23.01
C LEU A 173 19.78 8.95 -24.25
N THR A 174 20.23 9.97 -25.00
CA THR A 174 21.02 9.78 -26.22
C THR A 174 22.49 9.47 -25.98
N ILE A 175 23.01 9.78 -24.78
CA ILE A 175 24.44 9.68 -24.45
C ILE A 175 24.70 8.55 -23.44
N ALA A 176 23.77 8.35 -22.50
CA ALA A 176 23.90 7.47 -21.35
C ALA A 176 22.53 6.87 -20.96
N ALA A 177 21.87 6.16 -21.88
CA ALA A 177 20.56 5.53 -21.65
C ALA A 177 20.47 4.65 -20.39
N HIS A 178 21.59 4.08 -19.94
CA HIS A 178 21.67 3.28 -18.71
C HIS A 178 21.24 4.05 -17.46
N GLN A 179 21.35 5.39 -17.45
CA GLN A 179 20.93 6.22 -16.32
C GLN A 179 19.42 6.18 -16.08
N VAL A 180 18.62 5.96 -17.14
CA VAL A 180 17.16 5.80 -17.06
C VAL A 180 16.78 4.33 -16.91
N LEU A 181 17.43 3.45 -17.68
CA LEU A 181 17.07 2.03 -17.75
C LEU A 181 17.32 1.30 -16.43
N VAL A 182 18.43 1.59 -15.74
CA VAL A 182 18.77 0.92 -14.48
C VAL A 182 17.74 1.21 -13.37
N PRO A 183 17.40 2.46 -13.01
CA PRO A 183 16.39 2.71 -11.97
C PRO A 183 15.00 2.21 -12.39
N SER A 184 14.64 2.33 -13.67
CA SER A 184 13.34 1.86 -14.18
C SER A 184 13.19 0.33 -14.07
N THR A 185 14.23 -0.41 -14.45
CA THR A 185 14.23 -1.89 -14.35
C THR A 185 14.30 -2.35 -12.91
N ALA A 186 15.00 -1.62 -12.02
CA ALA A 186 15.00 -1.91 -10.59
C ALA A 186 13.59 -1.78 -9.97
N ILE A 187 12.87 -0.68 -10.26
CA ILE A 187 11.46 -0.51 -9.84
C ILE A 187 10.63 -1.69 -10.34
N PHE A 188 10.74 -2.02 -11.63
CA PHE A 188 9.98 -3.10 -12.25
C PHE A 188 10.22 -4.46 -11.57
N MET A 189 11.48 -4.84 -11.34
CA MET A 189 11.82 -6.11 -10.69
C MET A 189 11.26 -6.18 -9.26
N VAL A 190 11.35 -5.09 -8.50
CA VAL A 190 10.84 -5.04 -7.12
C VAL A 190 9.32 -5.16 -7.09
N VAL A 191 8.62 -4.42 -7.95
CA VAL A 191 7.15 -4.47 -8.04
C VAL A 191 6.68 -5.88 -8.41
N ILE A 192 7.31 -6.52 -9.41
CA ILE A 192 6.97 -7.90 -9.78
C ILE A 192 7.24 -8.87 -8.64
N SER A 193 8.40 -8.77 -7.99
CA SER A 193 8.76 -9.66 -6.89
C SER A 193 7.75 -9.59 -5.74
N LEU A 194 7.27 -8.37 -5.41
CA LEU A 194 6.25 -8.17 -4.38
C LEU A 194 4.87 -8.67 -4.80
N ASN A 195 4.51 -8.52 -6.09
CA ASN A 195 3.24 -9.07 -6.58
C ASN A 195 3.24 -10.60 -6.52
N PHE A 196 4.29 -11.25 -7.02
CA PHE A 196 4.43 -12.70 -6.91
C PHE A 196 4.48 -13.20 -5.47
N LEU A 197 5.12 -12.45 -4.56
CA LEU A 197 5.08 -12.77 -3.13
C LEU A 197 3.66 -12.66 -2.57
N GLY A 198 2.90 -11.64 -2.96
CA GLY A 198 1.51 -11.46 -2.57
C GLY A 198 0.60 -12.58 -3.06
N ASP A 199 0.77 -12.99 -4.32
CA ASP A 199 0.02 -14.11 -4.92
C ASP A 199 0.37 -15.44 -4.25
N TRP A 200 1.66 -15.72 -4.04
CA TRP A 200 2.10 -16.91 -3.30
C TRP A 200 1.54 -16.95 -1.88
N LEU A 201 1.52 -15.79 -1.20
CA LEU A 201 0.97 -15.68 0.14
C LEU A 201 -0.55 -15.89 0.14
N ARG A 202 -1.24 -15.39 -0.88
CA ARG A 202 -2.67 -15.63 -1.10
C ARG A 202 -2.96 -17.12 -1.22
N ASP A 203 -2.23 -17.81 -2.08
CA ASP A 203 -2.44 -19.25 -2.32
C ASP A 203 -2.18 -20.09 -1.06
N ARG A 204 -1.22 -19.68 -0.22
CA ARG A 204 -0.91 -20.38 1.04
C ARG A 204 -1.85 -20.04 2.19
N LEU A 205 -2.37 -18.82 2.23
CA LEU A 205 -3.21 -18.34 3.33
C LEU A 205 -4.70 -18.47 3.06
N ASP A 206 -5.14 -18.70 1.81
CA ASP A 206 -6.54 -18.90 1.47
C ASP A 206 -7.01 -20.29 1.96
N PRO A 207 -7.87 -20.35 3.00
CA PRO A 207 -8.37 -21.61 3.52
C PRO A 207 -9.39 -22.28 2.60
N ARG A 208 -9.97 -21.57 1.61
CA ARG A 208 -10.99 -22.11 0.70
C ARG A 208 -10.39 -23.05 -0.35
N LEU A 209 -9.14 -22.82 -0.75
CA LEU A 209 -8.42 -23.70 -1.67
C LEU A 209 -8.05 -25.06 -1.04
N ARG A 210 -8.13 -25.18 0.29
CA ARG A 210 -7.77 -26.38 1.05
C ARG A 210 -8.88 -27.42 1.15
N GLN A 211 -10.06 -27.15 0.58
CA GLN A 211 -11.24 -28.04 0.66
C GLN A 211 -11.41 -28.95 -0.57
N ILE A 212 -10.48 -28.91 -1.54
CA ILE A 212 -10.57 -29.68 -2.79
C ILE A 212 -9.66 -30.93 -2.79
N ASP A 213 -8.88 -31.16 -1.73
CA ASP A 213 -8.03 -32.35 -1.57
C ASP A 213 -8.59 -33.35 -0.55
#